data_AF-A0A819IGC7-F1
#
_entry.id   AF-A0A819IGC7-F1
#
_cell.length_a   1.000
_cell.length_b   1.000
_cell.length_c   1.000
_cell.angle_alpha   90.00
_cell.angle_beta   90.00
_cell.angle_gamma   90.00
#
_symmetry.space_group_name_H-M   'P 1'
#
loop_
_entity.id
_entity.type
_entity.pdbx_description
1 polymer ?
#
loop_
_entity_poly.entity_id
_entity_poly.type
_entity_poly.pdbx_seq_one_letter_code
_entity_poly.pdbx_strand_id
1 'polypeptide(L)'
;MRIVCYYPNWSLYRVTNIPILYPDTIDSSLCTHIHIAFALINPTTLKIEPSEKHDTHYTDAFDKPLYLRMHELKQHKSSLKLLVAVGGWTAGSEAFNNILTNSTPRTIFIRQTKE
;
A
#
# COMPACT_ATOMS: atom_id res chain seq x y z
N MET A 1 14.06 18.67 2.07
CA MET A 1 14.13 17.79 0.88
C MET A 1 13.20 16.60 1.10
N ARG A 2 12.47 16.13 0.07
CA ARG A 2 11.61 14.93 0.15
C ARG A 2 12.17 13.85 -0.78
N ILE A 3 12.44 12.67 -0.23
CA ILE A 3 12.76 11.44 -0.97
C ILE A 3 11.58 10.50 -0.80
N VAL A 4 10.93 10.13 -1.91
CA VAL A 4 9.73 9.30 -1.94
C VAL A 4 10.09 7.95 -2.52
N CYS A 5 9.99 6.91 -1.70
CA CYS A 5 10.29 5.54 -2.07
C CYS A 5 8.99 4.78 -2.32
N TYR A 6 8.94 3.97 -3.38
CA TYR A 6 7.84 3.05 -3.62
C TYR A 6 8.24 1.66 -3.15
N TYR A 7 7.42 1.06 -2.29
CA TYR A 7 7.58 -0.31 -1.84
C TYR A 7 6.54 -1.20 -2.53
N PRO A 8 6.94 -2.09 -3.45
CA PRO A 8 6.03 -3.03 -4.08
C PRO A 8 5.69 -4.18 -3.13
N ASN A 9 4.42 -4.35 -2.76
CA ASN A 9 3.96 -5.37 -1.83
C ASN A 9 4.16 -6.80 -2.37
N TRP A 10 4.16 -6.98 -3.69
CA TRP A 10 4.49 -8.23 -4.37
C TRP A 10 5.99 -8.61 -4.34
N SER A 11 6.86 -7.79 -3.74
CA SER A 11 8.28 -8.15 -3.57
C SER A 11 8.51 -9.36 -2.67
N LEU A 12 7.50 -9.73 -1.86
CA LEU A 12 7.48 -10.95 -1.05
C LEU A 12 7.46 -12.24 -1.90
N TYR A 13 7.01 -12.15 -3.16
CA TYR A 13 6.90 -13.30 -4.08
C TYR A 13 8.14 -13.52 -4.96
N ARG A 14 9.26 -12.87 -4.68
CA ARG A 14 10.49 -13.06 -5.46
C ARG A 14 11.06 -14.48 -5.22
N VAL A 15 11.20 -15.25 -6.29
CA VAL A 15 11.66 -16.67 -6.26
C VAL A 15 12.98 -16.91 -7.01
N THR A 16 13.71 -15.85 -7.39
CA THR A 16 14.94 -15.95 -8.20
C THR A 16 16.17 -15.51 -7.39
N ASN A 17 17.33 -15.36 -8.02
CA ASN A 17 18.58 -14.84 -7.42
C ASN A 17 18.48 -13.39 -6.87
N ILE A 18 17.27 -12.83 -6.79
CA ILE A 18 16.99 -11.53 -6.21
C ILE A 18 16.42 -11.76 -4.80
N PRO A 19 17.04 -11.21 -3.76
CA PRO A 19 16.50 -11.33 -2.41
C PRO A 19 15.05 -10.85 -2.31
N ILE A 20 14.27 -11.60 -1.53
CA ILE A 20 12.97 -11.14 -1.04
C ILE A 20 13.22 -9.86 -0.25
N LEU A 21 12.46 -8.82 -0.57
CA LEU A 21 12.55 -7.56 0.14
C LEU A 21 11.46 -7.57 1.21
N TYR A 22 11.86 -7.78 2.46
CA TYR A 22 10.96 -7.62 3.59
C TYR A 22 10.99 -6.17 4.09
N PRO A 23 9.90 -5.64 4.69
CA PRO A 23 9.90 -4.28 5.22
C PRO A 23 11.03 -3.98 6.19
N ASP A 24 11.33 -4.92 7.09
CA ASP A 24 12.33 -4.82 8.15
C ASP A 24 13.77 -4.75 7.63
N THR A 25 14.01 -5.09 6.36
CA THR A 25 15.34 -4.93 5.74
C THR A 25 15.54 -3.58 5.06
N ILE A 26 14.53 -2.70 5.06
CA ILE A 26 14.61 -1.35 4.49
C ILE A 26 15.36 -0.42 5.44
N ASP A 27 16.44 0.20 4.94
CA ASP A 27 17.04 1.35 5.62
C ASP A 27 16.10 2.58 5.54
N SER A 28 15.38 2.82 6.64
CA SER A 28 14.45 3.94 6.78
C SER A 28 15.10 5.32 6.62
N SER A 29 16.43 5.43 6.77
CA SER A 29 17.16 6.70 6.62
C SER A 29 17.11 7.24 5.19
N LEU A 30 17.06 6.34 4.20
CA LEU A 30 17.08 6.65 2.77
C LEU A 30 15.83 7.40 2.29
N CYS A 31 14.69 7.16 2.94
CA CYS A 31 13.39 7.67 2.51
C CYS A 31 12.83 8.68 3.52
N THR A 32 12.10 9.69 3.01
CA THR A 32 11.27 10.56 3.86
C THR A 32 9.81 10.13 3.82
N HIS A 33 9.38 9.56 2.71
CA HIS A 33 8.05 9.01 2.48
C HIS A 33 8.21 7.63 1.86
N ILE A 34 7.39 6.68 2.29
CA ILE A 34 7.24 5.38 1.63
C ILE A 34 5.80 5.25 1.18
N HIS A 35 5.63 4.99 -0.12
CA HIS A 35 4.37 4.66 -0.75
C HIS A 35 4.30 3.14 -0.91
N ILE A 36 3.40 2.50 -0.18
CA ILE A 36 3.15 1.06 -0.26
C ILE A 36 2.28 0.83 -1.49
N ALA A 37 2.80 0.10 -2.47
CA ALA A 37 2.19 -0.16 -3.76
C ALA A 37 1.73 -1.62 -3.82
N PHE A 38 0.44 -1.94 -3.97
CA PHE A 38 -0.71 -1.04 -4.06
C PHE A 38 -1.89 -1.53 -3.21
N ALA A 39 -2.82 -0.64 -2.88
CA ALA A 39 -4.21 -1.00 -2.61
C ALA A 39 -5.07 -0.80 -3.87
N LEU A 40 -6.24 -1.41 -3.90
CA LEU A 40 -7.17 -1.36 -5.03
C LEU A 40 -8.50 -0.71 -4.63
N ILE A 41 -9.29 -0.34 -5.63
CA ILE A 41 -10.64 0.20 -5.42
C ILE A 41 -11.63 -0.91 -5.76
N ASN A 42 -12.49 -1.25 -4.82
CA ASN A 42 -13.61 -2.14 -5.11
C ASN A 42 -14.58 -1.44 -6.07
N PRO A 43 -14.84 -2.00 -7.28
CA PRO A 43 -15.61 -1.30 -8.31
C PRO A 43 -17.09 -1.10 -7.92
N THR A 44 -17.60 -1.88 -6.96
CA THR A 44 -18.99 -1.81 -6.50
C THR A 44 -19.13 -0.90 -5.28
N THR A 45 -18.29 -1.10 -4.26
CA THR A 45 -18.42 -0.37 -2.99
C THR A 45 -17.66 0.96 -2.99
N LEU A 46 -16.77 1.16 -3.96
CA LEU A 46 -15.84 2.29 -4.06
C LEU A 46 -14.94 2.44 -2.82
N LYS A 47 -14.72 1.35 -2.08
CA LYS A 47 -13.78 1.31 -0.95
C LYS A 47 -12.36 1.03 -1.43
N ILE A 48 -11.39 1.58 -0.71
CA ILE A 48 -10.00 1.15 -0.86
C ILE A 48 -9.84 -0.17 -0.09
N GLU A 49 -9.37 -1.20 -0.77
CA GLU A 49 -9.18 -2.54 -0.23
C GLU A 49 -7.72 -2.98 -0.43
N PRO A 50 -7.16 -3.80 0.47
CA PRO A 50 -5.83 -4.37 0.28
C PRO A 50 -5.77 -5.17 -1.03
N SER A 51 -4.66 -5.10 -1.77
CA SER A 51 -4.54 -5.87 -3.01
C SER A 51 -4.15 -7.33 -2.74
N GLU A 52 -3.49 -7.58 -1.62
CA GLU A 52 -3.00 -8.90 -1.23
C GLU A 52 -3.46 -9.25 0.18
N LYS A 53 -3.69 -10.55 0.45
CA LYS A 53 -4.13 -11.02 1.78
C LYS A 53 -3.09 -10.68 2.86
N HIS A 54 -1.80 -10.81 2.54
CA HIS A 54 -0.70 -10.54 3.46
C HIS A 54 -0.56 -9.05 3.84
N ASP A 55 -1.25 -8.14 3.14
CA ASP A 55 -1.22 -6.72 3.47
C ASP A 55 -1.80 -6.45 4.87
N THR A 56 -2.88 -7.18 5.22
CA THR A 56 -3.66 -6.99 6.45
C THR A 56 -3.78 -8.22 7.34
N HIS A 57 -3.42 -9.41 6.87
CA HIS A 57 -3.54 -10.66 7.63
C HIS A 57 -2.18 -11.28 7.94
N TYR A 58 -2.12 -11.96 9.08
CA TYR A 58 -1.02 -12.85 9.42
C TYR A 58 -1.02 -14.02 8.44
N THR A 59 0.12 -14.30 7.80
CA THR A 59 0.23 -15.44 6.88
C THR A 59 0.58 -16.74 7.62
N ASP A 60 1.15 -16.64 8.82
CA ASP A 60 1.35 -17.73 9.77
C ASP A 60 1.42 -17.19 11.22
N ALA A 61 1.62 -18.07 12.21
CA ALA A 61 1.62 -17.69 13.63
C ALA A 61 2.77 -16.76 14.05
N PHE A 62 3.81 -16.64 13.21
CA PHE A 62 5.02 -15.87 13.46
C PHE A 62 5.17 -14.69 12.49
N ASP A 63 4.34 -14.59 11.46
CA ASP A 63 4.41 -13.57 10.41
C ASP A 63 3.40 -12.43 10.60
N LYS A 64 3.86 -11.18 10.59
CA LYS A 64 3.02 -9.99 10.76
C LYS A 64 2.49 -9.47 9.43
N PRO A 65 1.27 -8.90 9.39
CA PRO A 65 0.77 -8.20 8.21
C PRO A 65 1.76 -7.15 7.69
N LEU A 66 1.86 -7.01 6.37
CA LEU A 66 2.80 -6.09 5.72
C LEU A 66 2.63 -4.66 6.21
N TYR A 67 1.40 -4.15 6.33
CA TYR A 67 1.16 -2.78 6.78
C TYR A 67 1.65 -2.53 8.21
N LEU A 68 1.55 -3.55 9.08
CA LEU A 68 2.08 -3.46 10.44
C LEU A 68 3.61 -3.41 10.42
N ARG A 69 4.26 -4.26 9.63
CA ARG A 69 5.72 -4.26 9.46
C ARG A 69 6.24 -2.93 8.91
N MET A 70 5.56 -2.37 7.91
CA MET A 70 5.89 -1.05 7.37
C MET A 70 5.74 0.05 8.42
N HIS A 71 4.72 -0.04 9.27
CA HIS A 71 4.53 0.90 10.38
C HIS A 71 5.67 0.85 11.41
N GLU A 72 6.19 -0.34 11.71
CA GLU A 72 7.29 -0.54 12.67
C GLU A 72 8.60 0.15 12.24
N LEU A 73 8.79 0.47 10.95
CA LEU A 73 9.92 1.28 10.49
C LEU A 73 9.96 2.68 11.14
N LYS A 74 8.82 3.19 11.62
CA LYS A 74 8.77 4.45 12.36
C LYS A 74 9.46 4.38 13.72
N GLN A 75 9.71 3.19 14.27
CA GLN A 75 10.51 3.04 15.49
C GLN A 75 11.97 3.45 15.25
N HIS A 76 12.48 3.22 14.03
CA HIS A 76 13.83 3.63 13.62
C HIS A 76 13.86 5.09 13.15
N LYS A 77 12.76 5.57 12.52
CA LYS A 77 12.64 6.95 12.04
C LYS A 77 11.22 7.48 12.22
N SER A 78 10.97 8.13 13.35
CA SER A 78 9.64 8.67 13.71
C SER A 78 9.09 9.72 12.73
N SER A 79 9.99 10.39 11.99
CA SER A 79 9.62 11.38 10.96
C SER A 79 9.15 10.75 9.65
N LEU A 80 9.35 9.44 9.45
CA LEU A 80 8.98 8.71 8.24
C LEU A 80 7.46 8.80 8.00
N LYS A 81 7.08 9.18 6.78
CA LYS A 81 5.67 9.20 6.35
C LYS A 81 5.36 7.95 5.56
N LEU A 82 4.26 7.28 5.91
CA LEU A 82 3.78 6.10 5.21
C LEU A 82 2.47 6.47 4.52
N LEU A 83 2.37 6.12 3.25
CA LEU A 83 1.19 6.30 2.42
C LEU A 83 0.91 5.00 1.70
N VAL A 84 -0.36 4.71 1.42
CA VAL A 84 -0.74 3.61 0.54
C VAL A 84 -1.04 4.22 -0.83
N ALA A 85 -0.37 3.72 -1.87
CA ALA A 85 -0.68 4.06 -3.25
C ALA A 85 -1.86 3.20 -3.72
N VAL A 86 -2.85 3.82 -4.34
CA VAL A 86 -4.04 3.14 -4.87
C VAL A 86 -3.96 3.07 -6.39
N GLY A 87 -4.14 1.88 -6.96
CA GLY A 87 -4.12 1.66 -8.42
C GLY A 87 -2.91 0.85 -8.88
N GLY A 88 -2.15 1.38 -9.84
CA GLY A 88 -1.07 0.67 -10.52
C GLY A 88 -1.50 0.07 -11.87
N TRP A 89 -0.54 -0.48 -12.61
CA TRP A 89 -0.78 -0.98 -13.98
C TRP A 89 -1.87 -2.05 -14.03
N THR A 90 -1.78 -3.05 -13.15
CA THR A 90 -2.74 -4.17 -13.09
C THR A 90 -4.14 -3.75 -12.68
N ALA A 91 -4.29 -2.63 -11.97
CA ALA A 91 -5.60 -2.13 -11.55
C ALA A 91 -6.44 -1.56 -12.72
N GLY A 92 -5.78 -1.16 -13.82
CA GLY A 92 -6.44 -0.47 -14.92
C GLY A 92 -7.10 0.86 -14.51
N SER A 93 -8.06 1.32 -15.32
CA SER A 93 -8.70 2.62 -15.13
C SER A 93 -10.20 2.56 -14.81
N GLU A 94 -10.84 1.39 -14.88
CA GLU A 94 -12.31 1.28 -14.79
C GLU A 94 -12.87 1.82 -13.47
N ALA A 95 -12.31 1.38 -12.33
CA ALA A 95 -12.76 1.86 -11.03
C ALA A 95 -12.55 3.38 -10.85
N PHE A 96 -11.45 3.92 -11.38
CA PHE A 96 -11.21 5.36 -11.38
C PHE A 96 -12.20 6.11 -12.26
N ASN A 97 -12.51 5.59 -13.44
CA ASN A 97 -13.52 6.18 -14.33
C ASN A 97 -14.89 6.22 -13.64
N ASN A 98 -15.28 5.15 -12.95
CA ASN A 98 -16.54 5.08 -12.19
C ASN A 98 -16.62 6.18 -11.11
N ILE A 99 -15.54 6.41 -10.36
CA ILE A 99 -15.44 7.50 -9.36
C ILE A 99 -15.59 8.87 -10.00
N LEU A 100 -15.03 9.05 -11.20
CA LEU A 100 -14.95 10.35 -11.86
C LEU A 100 -16.20 10.74 -12.66
N THR A 101 -17.13 9.80 -12.89
CA THR A 101 -18.35 10.01 -13.69
C THR A 101 -19.16 11.25 -13.27
N ASN A 102 -19.36 11.47 -11.97
CA ASN A 102 -19.97 12.68 -11.42
C ASN A 102 -19.60 12.89 -9.93
N SER A 103 -20.26 13.81 -9.23
CA SER A 103 -19.97 14.15 -7.83
C SER A 103 -20.37 13.06 -6.83
N THR A 104 -21.37 12.23 -7.14
CA THR A 104 -21.90 11.22 -6.22
C THR A 104 -20.89 10.10 -5.91
N PRO A 105 -20.38 9.31 -6.88
CA PRO A 105 -19.42 8.24 -6.60
C PRO A 105 -18.09 8.80 -6.07
N ARG A 106 -17.69 10.00 -6.49
CA ARG A 106 -16.55 10.73 -5.93
C ARG A 106 -16.70 11.01 -4.44
N THR A 107 -17.88 11.46 -4.02
CA THR A 107 -18.16 11.75 -2.60
C THR A 107 -18.16 10.47 -1.78
N ILE A 108 -18.71 9.37 -2.34
CA ILE A 108 -18.66 8.05 -1.70
C ILE A 108 -17.21 7.60 -1.52
N PHE A 109 -16.39 7.64 -2.56
CA PHE A 109 -14.98 7.26 -2.50
C PHE A 109 -14.19 8.09 -1.45
N ILE A 110 -14.36 9.42 -1.45
CA ILE A 110 -13.71 10.31 -0.48
C ILE A 110 -14.13 9.97 0.96
N ARG A 111 -15.41 9.67 1.18
CA ARG A 111 -15.90 9.28 2.51
C ARG A 111 -15.27 7.97 2.96
N GLN A 112 -15.24 6.96 2.09
CA GLN A 112 -14.66 5.65 2.40
C GLN A 112 -13.14 5.69 2.63
N THR A 113 -12.43 6.71 2.14
CA THR A 113 -10.97 6.87 2.34
C THR A 113 -10.61 7.42 3.72
N LYS A 114 -11.56 8.06 4.44
CA LYS A 114 -11.33 8.67 5.75
C LYS A 114 -11.61 7.74 6.92
N GLU A 115 -12.35 6.65 6.67
CA GLU A 115 -12.71 5.60 7.62
C GLU A 115 -11.58 4.57 7.74
#